data_AF-R0E6J8-F1
#
_entry.id   AF-R0E6J8-F1
#
_cell.length_a   1.000
_cell.length_b   1.000
_cell.length_c   1.000
_cell.angle_alpha   90.00
_cell.angle_beta   90.00
_cell.angle_gamma   90.00
#
_symmetry.space_group_name_H-M   'P 1'
#
loop_
_entity.id
_entity.type
_entity.pdbx_description
1 polymer ?
#
loop_
_entity_poly.entity_id
_entity_poly.type
_entity_poly.pdbx_seq_one_letter_code
_entity_poly.pdbx_strand_id
1 'polypeptide(L)'
;MRVANGVSFRFMLRIRNYRFFPFPDEIGRVCKLVQSGYLVPEGILATCEIPTPASRIPSKLYLELRDWLLKNDPDARRIIEWSNQSRTRPESPERMAADIIWIVLCAGRSAQAARTIEKRVWEAIEEGRPVVSAFGFRAKAAAIERAWRDRAADFLSLQDVLSKNDPARLVEWCGSLPWVGDDTKYQLSKNFGEDVCKPDIWLCRLTGIPDKPRLRVTERFDACMQFCRTLSEASGDSIATVDSVLWLACNKGVLQVSPHAGPVTFIPMKISRAEIIPEAEELANQ
;
A
#
# COMPACT_ATOMS: atom_id res chain seq x y z
N MET A 1 0.56 -36.21 -24.96
CA MET A 1 0.91 -35.52 -26.22
C MET A 1 1.67 -34.26 -25.83
N ARG A 2 2.96 -34.22 -26.20
CA ARG A 2 4.05 -33.25 -25.96
C ARG A 2 3.80 -32.06 -25.01
N VAL A 3 4.41 -32.15 -23.82
CA VAL A 3 4.82 -31.02 -22.99
C VAL A 3 6.15 -30.49 -23.58
N ALA A 4 6.22 -29.20 -23.87
CA ALA A 4 7.43 -28.56 -24.40
C ALA A 4 8.15 -27.75 -23.29
N ASN A 5 9.47 -27.85 -23.33
CA ASN A 5 10.48 -27.47 -22.33
C ASN A 5 10.89 -25.99 -22.35
N GLY A 6 11.48 -25.55 -21.21
CA GLY A 6 12.52 -24.50 -21.12
C GLY A 6 11.96 -23.10 -20.82
N VAL A 7 12.50 -22.29 -19.91
CA VAL A 7 13.93 -21.97 -19.72
C VAL A 7 14.21 -21.56 -18.25
N SER A 8 15.33 -22.06 -17.73
CA SER A 8 15.95 -21.70 -16.45
C SER A 8 16.83 -20.45 -16.59
N PHE A 9 16.73 -19.48 -15.67
CA PHE A 9 17.81 -18.50 -15.45
C PHE A 9 18.00 -18.17 -13.96
N ARG A 10 19.18 -18.51 -13.45
CA ARG A 10 19.78 -17.98 -12.21
C ARG A 10 20.31 -16.58 -12.50
N PHE A 11 19.93 -15.59 -11.69
CA PHE A 11 20.79 -14.43 -11.43
C PHE A 11 20.73 -14.02 -9.96
N MET A 12 21.92 -13.90 -9.39
CA MET A 12 22.22 -13.55 -8.01
C MET A 12 22.49 -12.03 -8.00
N LEU A 13 21.68 -11.23 -7.30
CA LEU A 13 21.97 -9.82 -7.06
C LEU A 13 21.81 -9.50 -5.57
N ARG A 14 22.95 -9.18 -4.96
CA ARG A 14 23.06 -8.60 -3.61
C ARG A 14 22.34 -7.26 -3.58
N ILE A 15 21.30 -7.13 -2.76
CA ILE A 15 20.79 -5.81 -2.33
C ILE A 15 21.25 -5.59 -0.89
N ARG A 16 21.97 -4.49 -0.70
CA ARG A 16 22.47 -4.03 0.60
C ARG A 16 21.32 -3.59 1.51
N ASN A 17 21.30 -4.21 2.69
CA ASN A 17 20.74 -3.78 3.97
C ASN A 17 19.89 -2.50 4.01
N TYR A 18 18.57 -2.64 3.91
CA TYR A 18 17.67 -1.92 4.80
C TYR A 18 17.42 -2.82 6.00
N ARG A 19 17.74 -2.33 7.22
CA ARG A 19 17.40 -3.03 8.46
C ARG A 19 15.88 -3.15 8.54
N PHE A 20 15.39 -4.34 8.21
CA PHE A 20 14.05 -4.79 8.56
C PHE A 20 13.95 -4.80 10.09
N PHE A 21 13.02 -4.01 10.63
CA PHE A 21 12.57 -4.23 12.00
C PHE A 21 11.58 -5.40 11.98
N PRO A 22 11.79 -6.45 12.78
CA PRO A 22 10.73 -7.42 13.02
C PRO A 22 9.56 -6.71 13.70
N PHE A 23 8.34 -6.99 13.29
CA PHE A 23 7.18 -6.83 14.15
C PHE A 23 7.35 -7.79 15.33
N PRO A 24 7.44 -7.33 16.59
CA PRO A 24 7.39 -8.23 17.73
C PRO A 24 5.93 -8.55 18.05
N ASP A 25 5.59 -9.84 18.01
CA ASP A 25 4.49 -10.44 18.77
C ASP A 25 4.78 -10.36 20.28
N GLU A 26 4.88 -9.15 20.84
CA GLU A 26 4.98 -8.91 22.29
C GLU A 26 3.96 -7.86 22.75
N ILE A 27 2.69 -8.11 22.46
CA ILE A 27 1.59 -7.65 23.31
C ILE A 27 1.68 -8.50 24.59
N GLY A 28 2.53 -8.10 25.53
CA GLY A 28 2.71 -8.92 26.74
C GLY A 28 3.86 -8.58 27.67
N ARG A 29 4.43 -7.36 27.63
CA ARG A 29 5.38 -6.92 28.67
C ARG A 29 5.60 -5.40 28.72
N VAL A 30 4.53 -4.62 28.61
CA VAL A 30 4.50 -3.22 29.08
C VAL A 30 3.33 -3.05 30.05
N CYS A 31 3.35 -3.86 31.10
CA CYS A 31 2.49 -3.75 32.28
C CYS A 31 3.24 -4.35 33.48
N LYS A 32 4.40 -3.76 33.80
CA LYS A 32 5.10 -3.88 35.10
C LYS A 32 6.34 -2.99 35.08
N LEU A 33 6.12 -1.68 35.10
CA LEU A 33 7.06 -0.67 35.60
C LEU A 33 6.30 0.66 35.76
N VAL A 34 5.21 0.60 36.54
CA VAL A 34 4.64 1.78 37.20
C VAL A 34 4.74 1.51 38.70
N GLN A 35 5.98 1.50 39.20
CA GLN A 35 6.32 1.50 40.62
C GLN A 35 7.59 2.33 40.88
N SER A 36 7.80 3.40 40.11
CA SER A 36 8.59 4.54 40.59
C SER A 36 7.83 5.80 40.23
N GLY A 37 7.38 6.53 41.24
CA GLY A 37 6.55 7.74 41.13
C GLY A 37 7.23 8.92 40.44
N TYR A 38 7.57 8.76 39.16
CA TYR A 38 7.83 9.87 38.27
C TYR A 38 6.50 10.33 37.68
N LEU A 39 5.96 11.40 38.24
CA LEU A 39 4.93 12.21 37.62
C LEU A 39 5.48 12.70 36.27
N VAL A 40 4.97 12.16 35.17
CA VAL A 40 5.15 12.78 33.85
C VAL A 40 4.41 14.11 33.93
N PRO A 41 5.06 15.25 33.69
CA PRO A 41 4.37 16.54 33.72
C PRO A 41 3.19 16.52 32.74
N GLU A 42 1.98 16.66 33.26
CA GLU A 42 0.80 17.02 32.48
C GLU A 42 1.06 18.40 31.87
N GLY A 43 1.64 18.45 30.66
CA GLY A 43 1.98 19.76 30.08
C GLY A 43 2.72 19.82 28.74
N ILE A 44 3.15 18.72 28.12
CA ILE A 44 3.77 18.77 26.77
C ILE A 44 3.30 17.58 25.92
N LEU A 45 1.99 17.43 25.75
CA LEU A 45 1.49 16.92 24.48
C LEU A 45 1.32 18.15 23.60
N ALA A 46 2.40 18.59 22.95
CA ALA A 46 2.27 19.54 21.87
C ALA A 46 1.31 18.90 20.88
N THR A 47 0.09 19.42 20.79
CA THR A 47 -0.87 19.06 19.76
C THR A 47 -0.16 19.32 18.45
N CYS A 48 0.27 18.26 17.77
CA CYS A 48 0.90 18.38 16.47
C CYS A 48 -0.20 18.84 15.52
N GLU A 49 -0.36 20.15 15.39
CA GLU A 49 -1.37 20.73 14.52
C GLU A 49 -1.05 20.32 13.09
N ILE A 50 -1.96 19.58 12.47
CA ILE A 50 -1.80 19.11 11.10
C ILE A 50 -1.96 20.35 10.20
N PRO A 51 -0.94 20.72 9.40
CA PRO A 51 -1.04 21.89 8.55
C PRO A 51 -2.15 21.74 7.50
N THR A 52 -2.62 22.87 6.98
CA THR A 52 -3.63 22.83 5.91
C THR A 52 -3.07 22.16 4.65
N PRO A 53 -3.87 21.41 3.88
CA PRO A 53 -3.38 20.71 2.69
C PRO A 53 -2.61 21.60 1.70
N ALA A 54 -3.15 22.79 1.41
CA ALA A 54 -2.55 23.75 0.50
C ALA A 54 -1.18 24.28 0.96
N SER A 55 -0.92 24.30 2.28
CA SER A 55 0.38 24.70 2.82
C SER A 55 1.46 23.61 2.65
N ARG A 56 1.04 22.35 2.43
CA ARG A 56 1.94 21.20 2.29
C ARG A 56 2.28 20.94 0.83
N ILE A 57 1.26 20.76 -0.01
CA ILE A 57 1.40 20.62 -1.46
C ILE A 57 0.35 21.51 -2.12
N PRO A 58 0.76 22.66 -2.69
CA PRO A 58 -0.13 23.46 -3.51
C PRO A 58 -0.63 22.67 -4.72
N SER A 59 -1.89 22.85 -5.13
CA SER A 59 -2.46 22.11 -6.28
C SER A 59 -1.66 22.29 -7.56
N LYS A 60 -1.04 23.47 -7.77
CA LYS A 60 -0.12 23.71 -8.89
C LYS A 60 1.08 22.76 -8.87
N LEU A 61 1.68 22.53 -7.70
CA LEU A 61 2.80 21.59 -7.56
C LEU A 61 2.35 20.15 -7.84
N TYR A 62 1.16 19.76 -7.39
CA TYR A 62 0.59 18.44 -7.70
C TYR A 62 0.41 18.24 -9.21
N LEU A 63 -0.16 19.22 -9.91
CA LEU A 63 -0.34 19.18 -11.37
C LEU A 63 1.00 19.09 -12.11
N GLU A 64 1.97 19.93 -11.74
CA GLU A 64 3.33 19.89 -12.31
C GLU A 64 4.00 18.52 -12.08
N LEU A 65 3.84 17.94 -10.89
CA LEU A 65 4.37 16.63 -10.54
C LEU A 65 3.71 15.51 -11.37
N ARG A 66 2.37 15.53 -11.48
CA ARG A 66 1.60 14.54 -12.25
C ARG A 66 2.01 14.57 -13.73
N ASP A 67 2.06 15.75 -14.33
CA ASP A 67 2.42 15.92 -15.74
C ASP A 67 3.88 15.50 -15.98
N TRP A 68 4.76 15.80 -15.03
CA TRP A 68 6.14 15.36 -15.08
C TRP A 68 6.25 13.82 -14.98
N LEU A 69 5.50 13.16 -14.10
CA LEU A 69 5.48 11.70 -13.99
C LEU A 69 4.97 11.05 -15.29
N LEU A 70 3.86 11.54 -15.84
CA LEU A 70 3.31 11.05 -17.11
C LEU A 70 4.30 11.15 -18.27
N LYS A 71 5.18 12.15 -18.24
CA LYS A 71 6.22 12.36 -19.26
C LYS A 71 7.48 11.51 -19.04
N ASN A 72 7.85 11.22 -17.80
CA ASN A 72 9.20 10.71 -17.46
C ASN A 72 9.23 9.36 -16.75
N ASP A 73 8.12 8.86 -16.20
CA ASP A 73 8.06 7.57 -15.51
C ASP A 73 7.17 6.56 -16.27
N PRO A 74 7.69 5.38 -16.62
CA PRO A 74 6.96 4.38 -17.40
C PRO A 74 5.78 3.76 -16.64
N ASP A 75 5.76 3.82 -15.30
CA ASP A 75 4.67 3.30 -14.49
C ASP A 75 3.52 4.29 -14.34
N ALA A 76 3.76 5.59 -14.59
CA ALA A 76 2.81 6.67 -14.28
C ALA A 76 1.47 6.50 -15.00
N ARG A 77 1.50 6.27 -16.32
CA ARG A 77 0.27 6.10 -17.10
C ARG A 77 -0.55 4.92 -16.58
N ARG A 78 0.08 3.76 -16.43
CA ARG A 78 -0.57 2.52 -15.94
C ARG A 78 -1.19 2.70 -14.56
N ILE A 79 -0.48 3.36 -13.65
CA ILE A 79 -0.95 3.63 -12.29
C ILE A 79 -2.15 4.58 -12.28
N ILE A 80 -2.12 5.63 -13.11
CA ILE A 80 -3.21 6.61 -13.21
C ILE A 80 -4.44 5.98 -13.88
N GLU A 81 -4.27 5.24 -14.97
CA GLU A 81 -5.34 4.52 -15.66
C GLU A 81 -6.00 3.52 -14.73
N TRP A 82 -5.19 2.69 -14.04
CA TRP A 82 -5.70 1.79 -13.03
C TRP A 82 -6.52 2.54 -11.97
N SER A 83 -5.97 3.62 -11.41
CA SER A 83 -6.61 4.39 -10.34
C SER A 83 -7.87 5.14 -10.79
N ASN A 84 -7.99 5.54 -12.06
CA ASN A 84 -9.16 6.27 -12.54
C ASN A 84 -10.24 5.35 -13.13
N GLN A 85 -9.85 4.24 -13.77
CA GLN A 85 -10.73 3.53 -14.70
C GLN A 85 -10.84 2.03 -14.44
N SER A 86 -9.85 1.42 -13.79
CA SER A 86 -9.77 -0.05 -13.68
C SER A 86 -9.90 -0.59 -12.25
N ARG A 87 -10.15 0.26 -11.24
CA ARG A 87 -10.53 -0.19 -9.90
C ARG A 87 -11.98 -0.65 -9.91
N THR A 88 -12.21 -1.94 -10.09
CA THR A 88 -13.54 -2.55 -10.09
C THR A 88 -13.73 -3.49 -8.90
N ARG A 89 -14.99 -3.77 -8.55
CA ARG A 89 -15.30 -4.84 -7.60
C ARG A 89 -14.77 -6.16 -8.19
N PRO A 90 -14.19 -7.06 -7.38
CA PRO A 90 -13.76 -8.35 -7.89
C PRO A 90 -14.98 -9.14 -8.40
N GLU A 91 -14.86 -9.69 -9.60
CA GLU A 91 -15.94 -10.42 -10.27
C GLU A 91 -15.91 -11.94 -9.98
N SER A 92 -14.82 -12.42 -9.38
CA SER A 92 -14.63 -13.82 -9.02
C SER A 92 -13.89 -13.98 -7.68
N PRO A 93 -14.07 -15.13 -7.00
CA PRO A 93 -13.28 -15.50 -5.83
C PRO A 93 -11.77 -15.48 -6.10
N GLU A 94 -11.34 -15.93 -7.28
CA GLU A 94 -9.93 -15.95 -7.69
C GLU A 94 -9.36 -14.54 -7.80
N ARG A 95 -10.10 -13.61 -8.43
CA ARG A 95 -9.67 -12.21 -8.55
C ARG A 95 -9.55 -11.54 -7.19
N MET A 96 -10.56 -11.73 -6.33
CA MET A 96 -10.52 -11.22 -4.95
C MET A 96 -9.34 -11.80 -4.17
N ALA A 97 -9.10 -13.10 -4.24
CA ALA A 97 -7.98 -13.74 -3.57
C ALA A 97 -6.64 -13.21 -4.07
N ALA A 98 -6.49 -12.98 -5.38
CA ALA A 98 -5.28 -12.40 -5.96
C ALA A 98 -4.97 -11.01 -5.37
N ASP A 99 -5.99 -10.14 -5.25
CA ASP A 99 -5.84 -8.82 -4.62
C ASP A 99 -5.49 -8.92 -3.12
N ILE A 100 -6.09 -9.85 -2.38
CA ILE A 100 -5.73 -10.10 -0.96
C ILE A 100 -4.29 -10.58 -0.83
N ILE A 101 -3.87 -11.53 -1.67
CA ILE A 101 -2.50 -12.08 -1.69
C ILE A 101 -1.50 -10.96 -1.98
N TRP A 102 -1.79 -10.10 -2.97
CA TRP A 102 -0.96 -8.94 -3.28
C TRP A 102 -0.75 -8.02 -2.06
N ILE A 103 -1.80 -7.75 -1.30
CA ILE A 103 -1.70 -6.95 -0.07
C ILE A 103 -0.81 -7.63 0.97
N VAL A 104 -0.97 -8.94 1.18
CA VAL A 104 -0.14 -9.71 2.12
C VAL A 104 1.33 -9.69 1.68
N LEU A 105 1.61 -9.80 0.39
CA LEU A 105 2.96 -9.68 -0.16
C LEU A 105 3.54 -8.30 0.13
N CYS A 106 2.78 -7.23 -0.09
CA CYS A 106 3.22 -5.85 0.08
C CYS A 106 3.37 -5.41 1.55
N ALA A 107 2.69 -6.04 2.50
CA ALA A 107 2.74 -5.63 3.91
C ALA A 107 4.19 -5.55 4.44
N GLY A 108 4.65 -4.37 4.88
CA GLY A 108 6.01 -4.19 5.41
C GLY A 108 7.16 -4.32 4.38
N ARG A 109 6.89 -4.18 3.07
CA ARG A 109 7.93 -4.08 2.04
C ARG A 109 7.51 -3.14 0.90
N SER A 110 8.44 -2.82 0.00
CA SER A 110 8.11 -2.06 -1.20
C SER A 110 7.37 -2.93 -2.23
N ALA A 111 6.59 -2.29 -3.11
CA ALA A 111 5.87 -2.98 -4.19
C ALA A 111 6.83 -3.75 -5.13
N GLN A 112 8.01 -3.17 -5.42
CA GLN A 112 9.01 -3.81 -6.27
C GLN A 112 9.55 -5.09 -5.61
N ALA A 113 9.82 -5.04 -4.30
CA ALA A 113 10.24 -6.22 -3.56
C ALA A 113 9.13 -7.29 -3.52
N ALA A 114 7.86 -6.91 -3.48
CA ALA A 114 6.73 -7.84 -3.57
C ALA A 114 6.63 -8.49 -4.97
N ARG A 115 6.80 -7.73 -6.05
CA ARG A 115 6.82 -8.28 -7.42
C ARG A 115 7.86 -9.37 -7.63
N THR A 116 9.05 -9.23 -7.04
CA THR A 116 10.11 -10.26 -7.17
C THR A 116 9.74 -11.63 -6.58
N ILE A 117 8.80 -11.68 -5.65
CA ILE A 117 8.41 -12.92 -4.98
C ILE A 117 7.05 -13.45 -5.45
N GLU A 118 6.21 -12.56 -5.98
CA GLU A 118 4.85 -12.87 -6.44
C GLU A 118 4.81 -14.05 -7.41
N LYS A 119 5.62 -14.03 -8.48
CA LYS A 119 5.67 -15.11 -9.46
C LYS A 119 5.91 -16.48 -8.81
N ARG A 120 6.88 -16.57 -7.89
CA ARG A 120 7.23 -17.82 -7.19
C ARG A 120 6.11 -18.30 -6.26
N VAL A 121 5.32 -17.37 -5.71
CA VAL A 121 4.17 -17.68 -4.86
C VAL A 121 3.03 -18.24 -5.71
N TRP A 122 2.72 -17.62 -6.86
CA TRP A 122 1.72 -18.15 -7.78
C TRP A 122 2.09 -19.53 -8.32
N GLU A 123 3.34 -19.72 -8.75
CA GLU A 123 3.84 -21.04 -9.18
C GLU A 123 3.62 -22.11 -8.08
N ALA A 124 3.87 -21.78 -6.81
CA ALA A 124 3.61 -22.72 -5.72
C ALA A 124 2.12 -23.01 -5.53
N ILE A 125 1.25 -21.99 -5.63
CA ILE A 125 -0.21 -22.15 -5.52
C ILE A 125 -0.75 -23.04 -6.65
N GLU A 126 -0.36 -22.77 -7.90
CA GLU A 126 -0.80 -23.50 -9.09
C GLU A 126 -0.35 -24.97 -9.08
N GLU A 127 0.86 -25.23 -8.59
CA GLU A 127 1.41 -26.59 -8.43
C GLU A 127 0.91 -27.31 -7.17
N GLY A 128 0.08 -26.67 -6.34
CA GLY A 128 -0.39 -27.23 -5.07
C GLY A 128 0.72 -27.43 -4.03
N ARG A 129 1.86 -26.73 -4.16
CA ARG A 129 2.96 -26.77 -3.19
C ARG A 129 2.71 -25.78 -2.04
N PRO A 130 3.27 -26.05 -0.84
CA PRO A 130 3.22 -25.08 0.25
C PRO A 130 3.85 -23.74 -0.15
N VAL A 131 3.14 -22.63 0.04
CA VAL A 131 3.62 -21.27 -0.28
C VAL A 131 4.86 -20.93 0.54
N VAL A 132 4.97 -21.47 1.75
CA VAL A 132 6.15 -21.30 2.60
C VAL A 132 7.44 -21.78 1.92
N SER A 133 7.37 -22.77 1.02
CA SER A 133 8.53 -23.25 0.27
C SER A 133 9.06 -22.23 -0.74
N ALA A 134 8.18 -21.36 -1.26
CA ALA A 134 8.54 -20.28 -2.17
C ALA A 134 8.91 -19.00 -1.40
N PHE A 135 8.11 -18.65 -0.39
CA PHE A 135 8.18 -17.36 0.29
C PHE A 135 9.14 -17.33 1.49
N GLY A 136 9.27 -18.43 2.22
CA GLY A 136 10.10 -18.53 3.43
C GLY A 136 9.52 -17.85 4.69
N PHE A 137 8.55 -16.94 4.55
CA PHE A 137 7.94 -16.25 5.69
C PHE A 137 6.64 -16.94 6.15
N ARG A 138 6.76 -17.81 7.16
CA ARG A 138 5.71 -18.75 7.60
C ARG A 138 4.35 -18.10 7.81
N ALA A 139 4.28 -17.02 8.57
CA ALA A 139 3.01 -16.41 8.96
C ALA A 139 2.24 -15.81 7.77
N LYS A 140 2.95 -15.13 6.84
CA LYS A 140 2.30 -14.64 5.60
C LYS A 140 2.01 -15.75 4.62
N ALA A 141 2.86 -16.77 4.53
CA ALA A 141 2.57 -17.94 3.69
C ALA A 141 1.25 -18.59 4.11
N ALA A 142 1.04 -18.77 5.43
CA ALA A 142 -0.23 -19.28 5.95
C ALA A 142 -1.42 -18.36 5.61
N ALA A 143 -1.24 -17.04 5.63
CA ALA A 143 -2.28 -16.09 5.24
C ALA A 143 -2.62 -16.16 3.75
N ILE A 144 -1.61 -16.30 2.88
CA ILE A 144 -1.78 -16.48 1.44
C ILE A 144 -2.49 -17.80 1.15
N GLU A 145 -2.05 -18.90 1.76
CA GLU A 145 -2.67 -20.21 1.62
C GLU A 145 -4.13 -20.19 2.10
N ARG A 146 -4.40 -19.49 3.20
CA ARG A 146 -5.77 -19.27 3.69
C ARG A 146 -6.60 -18.49 2.68
N ALA A 147 -6.10 -17.35 2.20
CA ALA A 147 -6.80 -16.50 1.25
C ALA A 147 -7.13 -17.28 -0.02
N TRP A 148 -6.22 -18.14 -0.51
CA TRP A 148 -6.49 -18.98 -1.66
C TRP A 148 -7.51 -20.09 -1.36
N ARG A 149 -7.33 -20.83 -0.27
CA ARG A 149 -8.20 -21.96 0.08
C ARG A 149 -9.63 -21.53 0.39
N ASP A 150 -9.80 -20.44 1.14
CA ASP A 150 -11.09 -20.00 1.68
C ASP A 150 -11.78 -18.94 0.77
N ARG A 151 -11.20 -18.63 -0.39
CA ARG A 151 -11.64 -17.56 -1.30
C ARG A 151 -13.12 -17.57 -1.65
N ALA A 152 -13.74 -18.75 -1.79
CA ALA A 152 -15.16 -18.85 -2.12
C ALA A 152 -16.03 -18.32 -0.96
N ALA A 153 -15.69 -18.64 0.28
CA ALA A 153 -16.41 -18.18 1.46
C ALA A 153 -16.19 -16.67 1.69
N ASP A 154 -14.95 -16.21 1.54
CA ASP A 154 -14.63 -14.77 1.60
C ASP A 154 -15.39 -13.98 0.54
N PHE A 155 -15.52 -14.52 -0.68
CA PHE A 155 -16.19 -13.84 -1.77
C PHE A 155 -17.68 -13.68 -1.48
N LEU A 156 -18.33 -14.70 -0.93
CA LEU A 156 -19.72 -14.60 -0.48
C LEU A 156 -19.88 -13.55 0.63
N SER A 157 -18.95 -13.52 1.59
CA SER A 157 -18.94 -12.48 2.64
C SER A 157 -18.76 -11.09 2.06
N LEU A 158 -17.87 -10.92 1.07
CA LEU A 158 -17.67 -9.67 0.36
C LEU A 158 -18.94 -9.24 -0.37
N GLN A 159 -19.65 -10.15 -1.05
CA GLN A 159 -20.89 -9.81 -1.75
C GLN A 159 -21.98 -9.28 -0.81
N ASP A 160 -22.12 -9.83 0.41
CA ASP A 160 -23.04 -9.27 1.41
C ASP A 160 -22.64 -7.83 1.81
N VAL A 161 -21.35 -7.58 2.03
CA VAL A 161 -20.84 -6.24 2.35
C VAL A 161 -21.10 -5.26 1.20
N LEU A 162 -20.80 -5.65 -0.04
CA LEU A 162 -21.02 -4.85 -1.23
C LEU A 162 -22.51 -4.55 -1.46
N SER A 163 -23.41 -5.48 -1.11
CA SER A 163 -24.86 -5.27 -1.24
C SER A 163 -25.39 -4.10 -0.41
N LYS A 164 -24.66 -3.68 0.64
CA LYS A 164 -25.05 -2.55 1.50
C LYS A 164 -24.64 -1.20 0.94
N ASN A 165 -23.78 -1.18 -0.08
CA ASN A 165 -23.24 0.03 -0.70
C ASN A 165 -22.67 1.04 0.33
N ASP A 166 -21.95 0.52 1.33
CA ASP A 166 -21.35 1.29 2.42
C ASP A 166 -19.81 1.13 2.39
N PRO A 167 -19.07 2.16 1.94
CA PRO A 167 -17.61 2.13 1.87
C PRO A 167 -16.93 1.85 3.22
N ALA A 168 -17.52 2.31 4.34
CA ALA A 168 -16.94 2.10 5.66
C ALA A 168 -16.98 0.62 6.05
N ARG A 169 -18.09 -0.06 5.73
CA ARG A 169 -18.22 -1.51 5.92
C ARG A 169 -17.24 -2.30 5.07
N LEU A 170 -16.96 -1.87 3.84
CA LEU A 170 -15.94 -2.53 3.03
C LEU A 170 -14.56 -2.38 3.65
N VAL A 171 -14.18 -1.18 4.09
CA VAL A 171 -12.90 -0.95 4.77
C VAL A 171 -12.78 -1.80 6.04
N GLU A 172 -13.86 -1.90 6.82
CA GLU A 172 -13.91 -2.76 8.01
C GLU A 172 -13.73 -4.24 7.65
N TRP A 173 -14.48 -4.73 6.65
CA TRP A 173 -14.35 -6.09 6.14
C TRP A 173 -12.93 -6.39 5.67
N CYS A 174 -12.31 -5.48 4.91
CA CYS A 174 -10.93 -5.63 4.47
C CYS A 174 -9.97 -5.77 5.66
N GLY A 175 -10.18 -5.00 6.73
CA GLY A 175 -9.37 -5.06 7.95
C GLY A 175 -9.60 -6.29 8.82
N SER A 176 -10.68 -7.04 8.58
CA SER A 176 -10.95 -8.31 9.28
C SER A 176 -10.14 -9.49 8.73
N LEU A 177 -9.58 -9.34 7.52
CA LEU A 177 -8.83 -10.40 6.85
C LEU A 177 -7.46 -10.61 7.51
N PRO A 178 -6.97 -11.86 7.60
CA PRO A 178 -5.64 -12.13 8.13
C PRO A 178 -4.55 -11.36 7.38
N TRP A 179 -3.62 -10.74 8.13
CA TRP A 179 -2.50 -9.96 7.59
C TRP A 179 -2.86 -8.66 6.83
N VAL A 180 -4.13 -8.26 6.83
CA VAL A 180 -4.56 -6.95 6.35
C VAL A 180 -4.70 -6.01 7.56
N GLY A 181 -3.62 -5.28 7.87
CA GLY A 181 -3.57 -4.34 8.98
C GLY A 181 -4.13 -2.95 8.68
N ASP A 182 -3.94 -2.05 9.65
CA ASP A 182 -4.48 -0.68 9.72
C ASP A 182 -4.34 0.14 8.43
N ASP A 183 -3.18 0.14 7.79
CA ASP A 183 -3.00 0.91 6.55
C ASP A 183 -3.46 0.11 5.33
N THR A 184 -3.20 -1.19 5.32
CA THR A 184 -3.41 -2.06 4.16
C THR A 184 -4.87 -2.32 3.85
N LYS A 185 -5.79 -2.21 4.83
CA LYS A 185 -7.23 -2.33 4.59
C LYS A 185 -7.75 -1.27 3.61
N TYR A 186 -7.24 -0.05 3.69
CA TYR A 186 -7.61 1.03 2.78
C TYR A 186 -7.06 0.81 1.36
N GLN A 187 -5.88 0.21 1.24
CA GLN A 187 -5.36 -0.18 -0.07
C GLN A 187 -6.19 -1.30 -0.69
N LEU A 188 -6.61 -2.30 0.10
CA LEU A 188 -7.45 -3.37 -0.39
C LEU A 188 -8.84 -2.86 -0.80
N SER A 189 -9.46 -2.00 0.00
CA SER A 189 -10.74 -1.39 -0.37
C SER A 189 -10.61 -0.53 -1.63
N LYS A 190 -9.48 0.19 -1.80
CA LYS A 190 -9.15 0.92 -3.03
C LYS A 190 -9.03 -0.02 -4.23
N ASN A 191 -8.34 -1.15 -4.09
CA ASN A 191 -8.28 -2.18 -5.13
C ASN A 191 -9.68 -2.68 -5.53
N PHE A 192 -10.60 -2.75 -4.57
CA PHE A 192 -12.01 -3.12 -4.78
C PHE A 192 -12.90 -1.93 -5.17
N GLY A 193 -12.36 -0.85 -5.72
CA GLY A 193 -13.16 0.23 -6.32
C GLY A 193 -13.45 1.43 -5.44
N GLU A 194 -13.13 1.39 -4.14
CA GLU A 194 -13.42 2.55 -3.27
C GLU A 194 -12.49 3.73 -3.54
N ASP A 195 -13.07 4.93 -3.67
CA ASP A 195 -12.30 6.16 -3.87
C ASP A 195 -11.73 6.73 -2.57
N VAL A 196 -10.78 5.98 -2.01
CA VAL A 196 -10.12 6.30 -0.75
C VAL A 196 -8.61 6.33 -0.91
N CYS A 197 -7.93 7.10 -0.07
CA CYS A 197 -6.47 7.07 0.04
C CYS A 197 -6.00 6.02 1.04
N LYS A 198 -4.77 5.54 0.86
CA LYS A 198 -4.08 4.74 1.88
C LYS A 198 -3.27 5.66 2.80
N PRO A 199 -3.54 5.72 4.12
CA PRO A 199 -2.79 6.57 5.04
C PRO A 199 -1.43 5.95 5.39
N ASP A 200 -0.59 5.67 4.40
CA ASP A 200 0.74 5.11 4.61
C ASP A 200 1.75 6.18 5.05
N ILE A 201 3.00 5.77 5.28
CA ILE A 201 4.05 6.66 5.78
C ILE A 201 4.32 7.84 4.85
N TRP A 202 4.19 7.68 3.53
CA TRP A 202 4.48 8.75 2.59
C TRP A 202 3.37 9.78 2.62
N LEU A 203 2.12 9.33 2.49
CA LEU A 203 0.99 10.24 2.51
C LEU A 203 0.88 10.96 3.86
N CYS A 204 1.10 10.27 4.98
CA CYS A 204 1.13 10.89 6.30
C CYS A 204 2.16 12.03 6.38
N ARG A 205 3.39 11.80 5.91
CA ARG A 205 4.45 12.83 5.92
C ARG A 205 4.09 14.01 5.02
N LEU A 206 3.50 13.77 3.85
CA LEU A 206 3.05 14.84 2.96
C LEU A 206 1.96 15.69 3.64
N THR A 207 1.02 15.06 4.35
CA THR A 207 -0.02 15.75 5.14
C THR A 207 0.52 16.51 6.35
N GLY A 208 1.77 16.27 6.77
CA GLY A 208 2.37 16.93 7.94
C GLY A 208 2.43 16.06 9.20
N ILE A 209 2.11 14.78 9.09
CA ILE A 209 2.13 13.83 10.21
C ILE A 209 3.49 13.13 10.26
N PRO A 210 4.27 13.26 11.34
CA PRO A 210 5.55 12.57 11.47
C PRO A 210 5.37 11.06 11.68
N ASP A 211 6.42 10.28 11.41
CA ASP A 211 6.40 8.83 11.63
C ASP A 211 6.20 8.46 13.11
N LYS A 212 6.67 9.32 14.02
CA LYS A 212 6.68 9.10 15.47
C LYS A 212 6.37 10.40 16.25
N PRO A 213 5.54 10.34 17.30
CA PRO A 213 4.68 9.21 17.64
C PRO A 213 3.64 8.97 16.54
N ARG A 214 3.33 7.70 16.27
CA ARG A 214 2.37 7.34 15.22
C ARG A 214 0.96 7.64 15.72
N LEU A 215 0.25 8.53 15.03
CA LEU A 215 -1.16 8.82 15.31
C LEU A 215 -2.05 7.60 15.04
N ARG A 216 -3.25 7.58 15.65
CA ARG A 216 -4.22 6.51 15.42
C ARG A 216 -4.60 6.47 13.94
N VAL A 217 -4.92 5.28 13.44
CA VAL A 217 -5.24 5.11 12.02
C VAL A 217 -6.40 5.98 11.56
N THR A 218 -7.42 6.19 12.40
CA THR A 218 -8.56 7.06 12.11
C THR A 218 -8.12 8.52 11.91
N GLU A 219 -7.28 9.04 12.82
CA GLU A 219 -6.76 10.42 12.73
C GLU A 219 -5.89 10.62 11.48
N ARG A 220 -5.05 9.63 11.16
CA ARG A 220 -4.23 9.67 9.93
C ARG A 220 -5.09 9.59 8.69
N PHE A 221 -6.10 8.72 8.69
CA PHE A 221 -7.00 8.55 7.56
C PHE A 221 -7.80 9.82 7.28
N ASP A 222 -8.39 10.44 8.30
CA ASP A 222 -9.19 11.65 8.12
C ASP A 222 -8.35 12.80 7.53
N ALA A 223 -7.14 12.99 8.07
CA ALA A 223 -6.22 14.01 7.58
C ALA A 223 -5.75 13.74 6.14
N CYS A 224 -5.39 12.50 5.82
CA CYS A 224 -4.97 12.10 4.47
C CYS A 224 -6.12 12.18 3.46
N MET A 225 -7.34 11.82 3.85
CA MET A 225 -8.53 11.95 3.00
C MET A 225 -8.83 13.42 2.72
N GLN A 226 -8.78 14.29 3.73
CA GLN A 226 -8.94 15.73 3.54
C GLN A 226 -7.87 16.29 2.60
N PHE A 227 -6.62 15.88 2.81
CA PHE A 227 -5.50 16.27 1.96
C PHE A 227 -5.69 15.87 0.50
N CYS A 228 -6.01 14.60 0.24
CA CYS A 228 -6.27 14.12 -1.12
C CYS A 228 -7.51 14.75 -1.74
N ARG A 229 -8.57 15.01 -0.96
CA ARG A 229 -9.79 15.67 -1.45
C ARG A 229 -9.50 17.07 -1.97
N THR A 230 -8.70 17.87 -1.26
CA THR A 230 -8.32 19.21 -1.73
C THR A 230 -7.59 19.17 -3.08
N LEU A 231 -6.69 18.20 -3.28
CA LEU A 231 -5.98 18.04 -4.55
C LEU A 231 -6.89 17.49 -5.65
N SER A 232 -7.78 16.55 -5.31
CA SER A 232 -8.79 15.98 -6.20
C SER A 232 -9.71 17.06 -6.76
N GLU A 233 -10.30 17.90 -5.90
CA GLU A 233 -11.18 19.00 -6.28
C GLU A 233 -10.49 20.00 -7.22
N ALA A 234 -9.20 20.28 -7.00
CA ALA A 234 -8.45 21.22 -7.80
C ALA A 234 -7.94 20.66 -9.14
N SER A 235 -7.81 19.34 -9.27
CA SER A 235 -7.19 18.69 -10.44
C SER A 235 -8.16 17.90 -11.31
N GLY A 236 -9.34 17.55 -10.78
CA GLY A 236 -10.29 16.63 -11.40
C GLY A 236 -9.90 15.15 -11.27
N ASP A 237 -8.77 14.82 -10.63
CA ASP A 237 -8.39 13.43 -10.37
C ASP A 237 -9.22 12.85 -9.22
N SER A 238 -9.48 11.53 -9.26
CA SER A 238 -10.09 10.82 -8.12
C SER A 238 -9.14 10.79 -6.91
N ILE A 239 -9.68 10.59 -5.70
CA ILE A 239 -8.86 10.53 -4.47
C ILE A 239 -7.81 9.42 -4.56
N ALA A 240 -8.19 8.27 -5.11
CA ALA A 240 -7.28 7.16 -5.34
C ALA A 240 -6.16 7.51 -6.32
N THR A 241 -6.44 8.29 -7.35
CA THR A 241 -5.43 8.75 -8.31
C THR A 241 -4.46 9.71 -7.65
N VAL A 242 -4.93 10.67 -6.86
CA VAL A 242 -4.06 11.56 -6.09
C VAL A 242 -3.12 10.75 -5.18
N ASP A 243 -3.67 9.81 -4.41
CA ASP A 243 -2.89 8.90 -3.55
C ASP A 243 -1.82 8.14 -4.35
N SER A 244 -2.20 7.53 -5.47
CA SER A 244 -1.30 6.73 -6.31
C SER A 244 -0.19 7.57 -6.96
N VAL A 245 -0.49 8.79 -7.42
CA VAL A 245 0.49 9.72 -8.01
C VAL A 245 1.51 10.17 -6.98
N LEU A 246 1.05 10.58 -5.79
CA LEU A 246 1.92 11.02 -4.70
C LEU A 246 2.78 9.88 -4.16
N TRP A 247 2.21 8.68 -4.04
CA TRP A 247 2.95 7.48 -3.69
C TRP A 247 4.06 7.18 -4.71
N LEU A 248 3.74 7.21 -6.01
CA LEU A 248 4.71 6.95 -7.07
C LEU A 248 5.85 7.97 -7.02
N ALA A 249 5.53 9.25 -6.88
CA ALA A 249 6.50 10.32 -6.77
C ALA A 249 7.46 10.14 -5.59
N CYS A 250 6.93 9.81 -4.41
CA CYS A 250 7.72 9.51 -3.22
C CYS A 250 8.59 8.27 -3.42
N ASN A 251 8.01 7.20 -3.95
CA ASN A 251 8.69 5.93 -4.18
C ASN A 251 9.86 6.08 -5.18
N LYS A 252 9.72 6.93 -6.21
CA LYS A 252 10.77 7.22 -7.19
C LYS A 252 11.81 8.23 -6.71
N GLY A 253 11.55 8.87 -5.56
CA GLY A 253 12.43 9.87 -4.94
C GLY A 253 12.34 11.26 -5.58
N VAL A 254 11.33 11.48 -6.41
CA VAL A 254 11.08 12.73 -7.13
C VAL A 254 10.34 13.73 -6.25
N LEU A 255 9.46 13.25 -5.36
CA LEU A 255 8.91 14.04 -4.26
C LEU A 255 9.55 13.56 -2.96
N GLN A 256 10.09 14.48 -2.16
CA GLN A 256 10.81 14.14 -0.93
C GLN A 256 10.22 14.89 0.25
N VAL A 257 10.11 14.18 1.37
CA VAL A 257 9.67 14.70 2.66
C VAL A 257 10.35 13.90 3.76
N SER A 258 10.78 14.56 4.83
CA SER A 258 11.49 13.90 5.93
C SER A 258 10.53 13.06 6.81
N PRO A 259 11.05 12.08 7.58
CA PRO A 259 10.26 11.34 8.58
C PRO A 259 9.61 12.21 9.67
N HIS A 260 10.09 13.45 9.84
CA HIS A 260 9.51 14.44 10.75
C HIS A 260 8.47 15.34 10.07
N ALA A 261 8.01 14.95 8.88
CA ALA A 261 7.09 15.72 8.05
C ALA A 261 7.55 17.17 7.80
N GLY A 262 8.86 17.34 7.54
CA GLY A 262 9.45 18.62 7.17
C GLY A 262 8.96 19.15 5.81
N PRO A 263 9.66 20.14 5.23
CA PRO A 263 9.30 20.71 3.93
C PRO A 263 9.24 19.64 2.83
N VAL A 264 8.23 19.75 1.96
CA VAL A 264 8.09 18.91 0.77
C VAL A 264 8.92 19.50 -0.36
N THR A 265 9.77 18.69 -1.00
CA THR A 265 10.65 19.13 -2.08
C THR A 265 10.41 18.29 -3.34
N PHE A 266 10.19 18.95 -4.47
CA PHE A 266 10.11 18.30 -5.79
C PHE A 266 11.48 18.38 -6.50
N ILE A 267 12.05 17.22 -6.81
CA ILE A 267 13.40 17.04 -7.36
C ILE A 267 13.32 16.22 -8.66
N PRO A 268 12.97 16.84 -9.80
CA PRO A 268 12.77 16.13 -11.07
C PRO A 268 14.03 15.42 -11.60
N MET A 269 15.23 15.85 -11.23
CA MET A 269 16.47 15.26 -11.78
C MET A 269 16.88 13.92 -11.15
N LYS A 270 16.12 13.39 -10.18
CA LYS A 270 16.51 12.22 -9.38
C LYS A 270 15.49 11.08 -9.54
N ILE A 271 15.54 10.36 -10.67
CA ILE A 271 14.73 9.14 -10.88
C ILE A 271 15.56 7.90 -10.53
N SER A 272 15.00 7.05 -9.66
CA SER A 272 15.31 5.61 -9.65
C SER A 272 14.72 4.97 -10.91
N ARG A 273 15.55 4.58 -11.89
CA ARG A 273 15.12 3.99 -13.18
C ARG A 273 14.47 2.61 -13.10
N ALA A 274 14.36 1.99 -11.92
CA ALA A 274 13.72 0.69 -11.81
C ALA A 274 12.19 0.83 -11.98
N GLU A 275 11.64 0.09 -12.94
CA GLU A 275 10.20 -0.07 -13.14
C GLU A 275 9.58 -0.81 -11.96
N ILE A 276 8.33 -0.47 -11.64
CA ILE A 276 7.54 -1.16 -10.63
C ILE A 276 6.73 -2.29 -11.27
N ILE A 277 6.22 -2.05 -12.48
CA ILE A 277 5.39 -3.00 -13.23
C ILE A 277 6.20 -3.45 -14.46
N PRO A 278 6.69 -4.70 -14.53
CA PRO A 278 7.44 -5.16 -15.70
C PRO A 278 6.56 -5.20 -16.96
N GLU A 279 7.11 -4.85 -18.13
CA GLU A 279 6.41 -4.91 -19.44
C GLU A 279 5.76 -6.27 -19.74
N ALA A 280 6.29 -7.38 -19.20
CA ALA A 280 5.82 -8.73 -19.50
C ALA A 280 4.40 -9.08 -18.99
N GLU A 281 3.77 -8.25 -18.15
CA GLU A 281 2.37 -8.46 -17.71
C GLU A 281 1.33 -8.07 -18.77
N GLU A 282 1.73 -7.35 -19.84
CA GLU A 282 0.80 -6.81 -20.85
C GLU A 282 0.38 -7.85 -21.91
N LEU A 283 1.20 -8.87 -22.15
CA LEU A 283 0.91 -9.95 -23.11
C LEU A 283 0.04 -11.09 -22.53
N ALA A 284 -0.20 -11.11 -21.22
CA ALA A 284 -0.98 -12.14 -20.55
C ALA A 284 -2.45 -11.75 -20.31
N ASN A 285 -2.79 -10.48 -20.47
CA ASN A 285 -4.14 -9.91 -20.24
C ASN A 285 -4.79 -9.33 -21.52
N GLN A 286 -4.18 -9.54 -22.68
CA GLN A 286 -4.77 -9.32 -24.01
C GLN A 286 -5.14 -10.66 -24.63
#